data_AF-A0A182V924-F1
#
_entry.id   AF-A0A182V924-F1
#
_cell.length_a   1.000
_cell.length_b   1.000
_cell.length_c   1.000
_cell.angle_alpha   90.00
_cell.angle_beta   90.00
_cell.angle_gamma   90.00
#
_symmetry.space_group_name_H-M   'P 1'
#
loop_
_entity.id
_entity.type
_entity.pdbx_description
1 polymer ?
#
loop_
_entity_poly.entity_id
_entity_poly.type
_entity_poly.pdbx_seq_one_letter_code
_entity_poly.pdbx_strand_id
1 'polypeptide(L)' 'MDGENRIILNVGGIRYETYKATLKKIPATRLSRLTEALANYDPVLNEYFFDRHPGVFAQVLNYYR' A
#
# COMPACT_ATOMS: atom_id res chain seq x y z
N MET A 1 3.27 -7.48 17.54
CA MET A 1 4.48 -6.72 17.17
C MET A 1 4.94 -6.94 15.72
N ASP A 2 4.22 -7.73 14.89
CA ASP A 2 4.40 -7.72 13.41
C ASP A 2 3.34 -6.90 12.66
N GLY A 3 2.19 -6.63 13.30
CA GLY A 3 1.06 -5.92 12.69
C GLY A 3 1.37 -4.46 12.33
N GLU A 4 2.18 -3.76 13.12
CA GLU A 4 2.57 -2.36 12.85
C GLU A 4 3.45 -2.20 11.60
N ASN A 5 4.10 -3.29 11.17
CA ASN A 5 4.92 -3.32 9.97
C ASN A 5 4.12 -3.65 8.71
N ARG A 6 2.89 -4.13 8.84
CA ARG A 6 2.02 -4.41 7.70
C ARG A 6 1.26 -3.16 7.28
N ILE A 7 0.93 -3.10 6.00
CA ILE A 7 0.19 -2.01 5.38
C ILE A 7 -0.86 -2.60 4.44
N ILE A 8 -2.07 -2.06 4.52
CA ILE A 8 -3.19 -2.45 3.66
C ILE A 8 -3.34 -1.41 2.56
N LEU A 9 -3.31 -1.88 1.31
CA LEU A 9 -3.56 -1.08 0.11
C LEU A 9 -4.86 -1.59 -0.51
N ASN A 10 -5.92 -0.81 -0.38
CA ASN A 10 -7.21 -1.08 -1.01
C ASN A 10 -7.20 -0.47 -2.42
N VAL A 11 -7.17 -1.32 -3.45
CA VAL A 11 -7.09 -0.89 -4.86
C VAL A 11 -8.34 -1.36 -5.60
N GLY A 12 -9.18 -0.42 -5.98
CA GLY A 12 -10.45 -0.71 -6.67
C GLY A 12 -11.38 -1.64 -5.86
N GLY A 13 -11.29 -1.61 -4.53
CA GLY A 13 -12.05 -2.48 -3.61
C GLY A 13 -11.32 -3.76 -3.19
N ILE A 14 -10.18 -4.10 -3.80
CA ILE A 14 -9.39 -5.29 -3.43
C ILE A 14 -8.28 -4.90 -2.46
N ARG A 15 -8.24 -5.56 -1.31
CA ARG A 15 -7.20 -5.35 -0.29
C ARG A 15 -5.95 -6.16 -0.57
N TYR A 16 -4.83 -5.47 -0.68
CA TYR A 16 -3.50 -6.05 -0.74
C TYR A 16 -2.78 -5.79 0.58
N GLU A 17 -2.30 -6.84 1.22
CA GLU A 17 -1.49 -6.76 2.43
C GLU A 17 -0.01 -6.98 2.07
N THR A 18 0.87 -6.12 2.60
CA THR A 18 2.32 -6.24 2.44
C THR A 18 3.04 -5.60 3.62
N TYR A 19 4.37 -5.67 3.65
CA TYR A 19 5.17 -4.96 4.64
C TYR A 19 5.55 -3.55 4.18
N LYS A 20 5.60 -2.59 5.12
CA LYS A 20 6.15 -1.23 4.89
C LYS A 20 7.56 -1.32 4.28
N ALA A 21 8.39 -2.25 4.77
CA ALA A 21 9.74 -2.50 4.25
C ALA A 21 9.75 -2.90 2.77
N THR A 22 8.77 -3.69 2.30
CA THR A 22 8.65 -4.06 0.88
C THR A 22 8.53 -2.82 0.01
N LEU A 23 7.67 -1.86 0.40
CA LEU A 23 7.47 -0.62 -0.36
C LEU A 23 8.68 0.32 -0.31
N LYS A 24 9.57 0.16 0.67
CA LYS A 24 10.80 0.95 0.82
C LYS A 24 11.98 0.40 0.01
N LYS A 25 11.93 -0.84 -0.50
CA LYS A 25 13.00 -1.43 -1.33
C LYS A 25 13.32 -0.61 -2.57
N ILE A 26 12.32 0.06 -3.14
CA ILE A 26 12.48 0.94 -4.31
C ILE A 26 12.14 2.37 -3.89
N PRO A 27 13.16 3.20 -3.60
CA PRO A 27 12.94 4.56 -3.10
C PRO A 27 12.35 5.45 -4.20
N ALA A 28 11.88 6.63 -3.79
CA ALA A 28 11.33 7.68 -4.67
C ALA A 28 10.08 7.27 -5.48
N THR A 29 9.44 6.17 -5.14
CA THR A 29 8.14 5.76 -5.68
C THR A 29 6.99 6.31 -4.84
N ARG A 30 5.79 6.40 -5.41
CA ARG A 30 4.59 6.80 -4.65
C ARG A 30 4.34 5.89 -3.46
N LEU A 31 4.52 4.57 -3.61
CA LEU A 31 4.31 3.59 -2.55
C LEU A 31 5.38 3.67 -1.46
N SER A 32 6.63 4.03 -1.79
CA SER A 32 7.69 4.27 -0.79
C SER A 32 7.44 5.49 0.10
N ARG A 33 6.53 6.39 -0.28
CA ARG A 33 6.25 7.67 0.39
C ARG A 33 4.89 7.70 1.09
N LEU A 34 4.24 6.54 1.28
CA LEU A 34 2.97 6.49 2.01
C LEU A 34 3.15 6.97 3.45
N THR A 35 2.27 7.88 3.87
CA THR A 35 2.16 8.40 5.23
C THR A 35 0.69 8.59 5.57
N GLU A 36 0.35 8.57 6.86
CA GLU A 36 -1.02 8.73 7.35
C GLU A 36 -1.59 10.13 7.10
N ALA A 37 -0.74 11.10 6.73
CA ALA A 37 -1.14 12.45 6.35
C ALA A 37 -1.70 12.53 4.92
N LEU A 38 -1.61 11.45 4.12
CA LEU A 38 -2.14 11.45 2.76
C LEU A 38 -3.67 11.38 2.77
N ALA A 39 -4.30 12.15 1.87
CA ALA A 39 -5.76 12.21 1.74
C ALA A 39 -6.42 10.87 1.37
N ASN A 40 -5.64 9.89 0.92
CA ASN A 40 -6.14 8.57 0.57
C ASN A 40 -5.92 7.53 1.68
N TYR A 41 -5.50 7.94 2.87
CA TYR A 41 -5.44 7.09 4.06
C TYR A 41 -6.76 7.15 4.84
N ASP A 42 -7.30 5.99 5.19
CA ASP A 42 -8.45 5.83 6.07
C ASP A 42 -7.96 5.40 7.47
N PRO A 43 -8.06 6.26 8.50
CA PRO A 43 -7.60 5.94 9.85
C PRO A 43 -8.51 4.96 10.60
N VAL A 44 -9.76 4.79 10.16
CA VAL A 44 -10.71 3.84 10.78
C VAL A 44 -10.39 2.43 10.33
N LEU A 45 -10.12 2.26 9.04
CA LEU A 45 -9.78 0.97 8.44
C LEU A 45 -8.27 0.66 8.44
N ASN A 46 -7.44 1.65 8.76
CA ASN A 46 -5.97 1.58 8.70
C ASN A 46 -5.48 1.11 7.32
N GLU A 47 -6.04 1.69 6.25
CA GLU A 47 -5.73 1.33 4.87
C GLU A 47 -5.58 2.53 3.95
N TYR A 48 -4.90 2.34 2.82
CA TYR A 48 -4.80 3.34 1.78
C TYR A 48 -5.71 2.97 0.60
N PHE A 49 -6.59 3.86 0.19
CA PHE A 49 -7.45 3.66 -0.97
C PHE A 49 -6.80 4.16 -2.26
N PHE A 50 -6.94 3.40 -3.34
CA PHE A 50 -6.56 3.78 -4.68
C PHE A 50 -7.70 3.40 -5.63
N ASP A 51 -8.30 4.41 -6.25
CA ASP A 51 -9.32 4.23 -7.28
C ASP A 51 -8.67 3.80 -8.62
N ARG A 52 -8.14 2.58 -8.66
CA ARG A 52 -7.35 2.02 -9.77
C ARG A 52 -7.64 0.53 -9.95
N HIS A 53 -7.23 -0.02 -11.09
CA HIS A 53 -7.52 -1.41 -11.45
C HIS A 53 -6.69 -2.41 -10.61
N PRO A 54 -7.32 -3.31 -9.83
CA PRO A 54 -6.61 -4.25 -8.95
C PRO A 54 -5.71 -5.23 -9.74
N GLY A 55 -6.17 -5.73 -10.88
CA GLY A 55 -5.38 -6.68 -11.69
C GLY A 55 -4.02 -6.15 -12.16
N VAL A 56 -3.91 -4.84 -12.43
CA VAL A 56 -2.63 -4.21 -12.81
C VAL A 56 -1.78 -4.00 -11.56
N PHE A 57 -2.40 -3.63 -10.45
CA PHE A 57 -1.71 -3.37 -9.19
C PHE A 57 -0.98 -4.61 -8.64
N ALA A 58 -1.51 -5.81 -8.86
CA ALA A 58 -0.84 -7.04 -8.49
C ALA A 58 0.59 -7.14 -9.06
N GLN A 59 0.79 -6.73 -10.32
CA GLN A 59 2.11 -6.70 -10.96
C GLN A 59 3.01 -5.60 -10.38
N VAL A 60 2.43 -4.43 -10.09
CA VAL A 60 3.14 -3.33 -9.43
C VAL A 60 3.66 -3.77 -8.06
N LEU A 61 2.83 -4.43 -7.25
CA LEU A 61 3.24 -4.90 -5.93
C LEU A 61 4.29 -6.02 -6.02
N ASN A 62 4.18 -6.90 -7.01
CA ASN A 62 5.16 -7.96 -7.24
C ASN A 62 6.55 -7.41 -7.61
N TYR A 63 6.63 -6.27 -8.29
CA TYR A 63 7.90 -5.61 -8.61
C TYR A 63 8.71 -5.18 -7.36
N TYR A 64 8.08 -5.00 -6.20
CA TYR A 64 8.78 -4.68 -4.94
C TYR A 64 9.21 -5.93 -4.15
N ARG A 65 8.78 -7.13 -4.53
CA ARG A 65 9.07 -8.36 -3.76
C ARG A 65 10.41 -8.93 -4.17
#